data_AF-A0AAV5TH78-F1
#
_entry.id   AF-A0AAV5TH78-F1
#
_cell.length_a   1.000
_cell.length_b   1.000
_cell.length_c   1.000
_cell.angle_alpha   90.00
_cell.angle_beta   90.00
_cell.angle_gamma   90.00
#
_symmetry.space_group_name_H-M   'P 1'
#
loop_
_entity.id
_entity.type
_entity.pdbx_description
1 polymer ?
#
loop_
_entity_poly.entity_id
_entity_poly.type
_entity_poly.pdbx_seq_one_letter_code
_entity_poly.pdbx_strand_id
1 'polypeptide(L)'
;MLSIIFEGKIVILVPFFLYSSLFNTLWVTIIPTTLHYTNSLSDYIYITAYFSMSFAVGSLIICFFTTQLSETFEDFAMRPLMVFGSVAQLDTLCMDDSMIPSNSSIQPTDEPSLLIQPSIFPLLALASLFGVADAANKTTRTMICARLIPDLKHQVFGAARFYTSLAASTVFFASSQHVRLRRWTGCLIG
;
A
#
# COMPACT_ATOMS: atom_id res chain seq x y z
N MET A 1 -22.43 7.32 -17.49
CA MET A 1 -21.55 6.98 -16.35
C MET A 1 -21.48 5.47 -16.08
N LEU A 2 -22.60 4.78 -15.81
CA LEU A 2 -22.58 3.32 -15.54
C LEU A 2 -21.97 2.47 -16.67
N SER A 3 -22.17 2.84 -17.95
CA SER A 3 -21.60 2.11 -19.08
C SER A 3 -20.08 2.04 -19.09
N ILE A 4 -19.40 3.05 -18.52
CA ILE A 4 -17.93 3.09 -18.45
C ILE A 4 -17.40 2.07 -17.44
N ILE A 5 -18.17 1.75 -16.40
CA ILE A 5 -17.79 0.75 -15.40
C ILE A 5 -17.65 -0.63 -16.08
N PHE A 6 -18.50 -0.92 -17.06
CA PHE A 6 -18.51 -2.19 -17.81
C PHE A 6 -17.69 -2.15 -19.11
N GLU A 7 -16.93 -1.08 -19.34
CA GLU A 7 -16.07 -0.96 -20.52
C GLU A 7 -14.97 -2.03 -20.47
N GLY A 8 -14.79 -2.81 -21.55
CA GLY A 8 -13.84 -3.94 -21.55
C GLY A 8 -12.40 -3.55 -21.20
N LYS A 9 -11.98 -2.33 -21.57
CA LYS A 9 -10.68 -1.76 -21.23
C LYS A 9 -10.50 -1.47 -19.73
N ILE A 10 -11.57 -1.18 -19.00
CA ILE A 10 -11.52 -0.96 -17.56
C ILE A 10 -11.61 -2.29 -16.84
N VAL A 11 -12.46 -3.21 -17.32
CA VAL A 11 -12.63 -4.56 -16.76
C VAL A 11 -11.31 -5.33 -16.73
N ILE A 12 -10.49 -5.24 -17.79
CA ILE A 12 -9.18 -5.91 -17.81
C ILE A 12 -8.19 -5.34 -16.76
N LEU A 13 -8.41 -4.10 -16.33
CA LEU A 13 -7.58 -3.38 -15.35
C LEU A 13 -8.11 -3.53 -13.92
N VAL A 14 -9.31 -4.12 -13.73
CA VAL A 14 -9.90 -4.39 -12.42
C VAL A 14 -8.99 -5.22 -11.52
N PRO A 15 -8.37 -6.33 -11.96
CA PRO A 15 -7.49 -7.13 -11.09
C PRO A 15 -6.34 -6.31 -10.49
N PHE A 16 -5.76 -5.40 -11.27
CA PHE A 16 -4.71 -4.48 -10.81
C PHE A 16 -5.24 -3.50 -9.75
N PHE A 17 -6.46 -2.98 -9.93
CA PHE A 17 -7.10 -2.11 -8.94
C PHE A 17 -7.46 -2.85 -7.65
N LEU A 18 -7.91 -4.09 -7.75
CA LEU A 18 -8.20 -4.95 -6.60
C LEU A 18 -6.91 -5.23 -5.82
N TYR A 19 -5.85 -5.69 -6.49
CA TYR A 19 -4.55 -5.97 -5.87
C TYR A 19 -3.97 -4.75 -5.15
N SER A 20 -3.92 -3.60 -5.83
CA SER A 20 -3.40 -2.35 -5.23
C SER A 20 -4.20 -1.91 -4.01
N SER A 21 -5.53 -2.10 -4.02
CA SER A 21 -6.39 -1.75 -2.89
C SER A 21 -6.23 -2.73 -1.73
N LEU A 22 -6.17 -4.03 -2.02
CA LEU A 22 -5.87 -5.10 -1.05
C LEU A 22 -4.59 -4.78 -0.29
N PHE A 23 -3.49 -4.55 -1.02
CA PHE A 23 -2.20 -4.22 -0.45
C PHE A 23 -2.27 -2.97 0.44
N ASN A 24 -2.87 -1.87 -0.05
CA ASN A 24 -2.94 -0.63 0.70
C ASN A 24 -3.80 -0.74 1.98
N THR A 25 -4.92 -1.46 1.94
CA THR A 25 -5.81 -1.61 3.11
C THR A 25 -5.14 -2.41 4.23
N LEU A 26 -4.38 -3.44 3.90
CA LEU A 26 -3.63 -4.22 4.88
C LEU A 26 -2.60 -3.34 5.60
N TRP A 27 -1.84 -2.57 4.84
CA TRP A 27 -0.74 -1.75 5.36
C TRP A 27 -1.19 -0.51 6.14
N VAL A 28 -2.23 0.20 5.68
CA VAL A 28 -2.69 1.44 6.33
C VAL A 28 -3.56 1.16 7.56
N THR A 29 -4.22 0.00 7.65
CA THR A 29 -5.18 -0.25 8.73
C THR A 29 -4.80 -1.41 9.65
N ILE A 30 -4.24 -2.51 9.14
CA ILE A 30 -3.94 -3.67 9.97
C ILE A 30 -2.62 -3.46 10.73
N ILE A 31 -1.58 -2.97 10.06
CA ILE A 31 -0.28 -2.77 10.73
C ILE A 31 -0.35 -1.75 11.87
N PRO A 32 -0.93 -0.55 11.71
CA PRO A 32 -1.01 0.42 12.80
C PRO A 32 -1.85 -0.05 13.99
N THR A 33 -2.89 -0.86 13.73
CA THR A 33 -3.69 -1.45 14.81
C THR A 33 -2.92 -2.53 15.55
N THR A 34 -2.15 -3.38 14.86
CA THR A 34 -1.27 -4.38 15.52
C THR A 34 -0.15 -3.74 16.35
N LEU A 35 0.40 -2.61 15.89
CA LEU A 35 1.44 -1.87 16.63
C LEU A 35 0.93 -1.29 17.95
N HIS A 36 -0.34 -0.89 18.02
CA HIS A 36 -0.98 -0.44 19.25
C HIS A 36 -1.11 -1.56 20.30
N TYR A 37 -1.12 -2.84 19.89
CA TYR A 37 -1.23 -3.99 20.79
C TYR A 37 0.13 -4.59 21.19
N THR A 38 1.25 -4.00 20.76
CA THR A 38 2.60 -4.51 21.06
C THR A 38 3.13 -3.93 22.38
N ASN A 39 3.39 -4.79 23.37
CA ASN A 39 3.85 -4.39 24.72
C ASN A 39 5.16 -3.58 24.71
N SER A 40 6.09 -3.87 23.80
CA SER A 40 7.36 -3.15 23.66
C SER A 40 7.20 -1.69 23.24
N LEU A 41 5.98 -1.31 22.80
CA LEU A 41 5.65 -0.03 22.19
C LEU A 41 4.48 0.66 22.90
N SER A 42 3.93 0.07 23.96
CA SER A 42 2.76 0.59 24.68
C SER A 42 3.03 1.94 25.37
N ASP A 43 4.29 2.27 25.63
CA ASP A 43 4.69 3.59 26.15
C ASP A 43 4.51 4.71 25.11
N TYR A 44 4.47 4.38 23.81
CA TYR A 44 4.30 5.34 22.73
C TYR A 44 2.86 5.40 22.23
N ILE A 45 1.99 6.07 23.01
CA ILE A 45 0.56 6.29 22.70
C ILE A 45 0.34 6.88 21.28
N TYR A 46 1.31 7.64 20.76
CA TYR A 46 1.24 8.30 19.45
C TYR A 46 1.95 7.56 18.31
N ILE A 47 2.28 6.27 18.46
CA ILE A 47 3.02 5.49 17.45
C ILE A 47 2.35 5.55 16.05
N THR A 48 1.03 5.47 15.99
CA THR A 48 0.24 5.55 14.76
C THR A 48 0.34 6.93 14.10
N ALA A 49 0.44 8.01 14.90
CA ALA A 49 0.64 9.36 14.38
C ALA A 49 2.03 9.52 13.77
N TYR A 50 3.07 9.00 14.43
CA TYR A 50 4.43 8.99 13.88
C TYR A 50 4.54 8.14 12.61
N PHE A 51 3.87 6.98 12.57
CA PHE A 51 3.81 6.11 11.40
C PHE A 51 3.15 6.81 10.21
N SER A 52 1.97 7.41 10.41
CA SER A 52 1.24 8.13 9.36
C SER A 52 1.97 9.39 8.89
N MET A 53 2.68 10.09 9.78
CA MET A 53 3.53 11.22 9.42
C MET A 53 4.71 10.78 8.54
N SER A 54 5.39 9.68 8.90
CA SER A 54 6.48 9.13 8.08
C SER A 54 6.01 8.64 6.71
N PHE A 55 4.84 8.00 6.67
CA PHE A 55 4.16 7.63 5.44
C PHE A 55 3.90 8.86 4.55
N ALA A 56 3.39 9.94 5.13
CA ALA A 56 3.16 11.19 4.40
C ALA A 56 4.47 11.77 3.84
N VAL A 57 5.54 11.78 4.64
CA VAL A 57 6.87 12.25 4.19
C VAL A 57 7.37 11.43 2.99
N GLY A 58 7.32 10.09 3.08
CA GLY A 58 7.71 9.22 1.96
C GLY A 58 6.89 9.47 0.70
N SER A 59 5.57 9.67 0.85
CA SER A 59 4.68 9.96 -0.28
C SER A 59 4.99 11.30 -0.96
N LEU A 60 5.35 12.33 -0.20
CA LEU A 60 5.72 13.65 -0.73
C LEU A 60 7.05 13.59 -1.48
N ILE A 61 8.04 12.87 -0.94
CA ILE A 61 9.36 12.72 -1.55
C ILE A 61 9.21 12.12 -2.96
N ILE A 62 8.51 10.99 -3.11
CA ILE A 62 8.37 10.36 -4.43
C ILE A 62 7.53 11.20 -5.40
N CYS A 63 6.52 11.92 -4.92
CA CYS A 63 5.74 12.83 -5.76
C CYS A 63 6.62 13.94 -6.32
N PHE A 64 7.45 14.54 -5.47
CA PHE A 64 8.41 15.57 -5.87
C PHE A 64 9.44 15.04 -6.88
N PHE A 65 10.01 13.85 -6.65
CA PHE A 65 10.91 13.24 -7.62
C PHE A 65 10.19 12.92 -8.94
N THR A 66 8.98 12.39 -8.88
CA THR A 66 8.21 12.02 -10.08
C THR A 66 7.88 13.23 -10.94
N THR A 67 7.54 14.39 -10.34
CA THR A 67 7.28 15.61 -11.12
C THR A 67 8.54 16.10 -11.82
N GLN A 68 9.68 16.16 -11.11
CA GLN A 68 10.96 16.57 -11.68
C GLN A 68 11.42 15.63 -12.81
N LEU A 69 11.32 14.31 -12.59
CA LEU A 69 11.73 13.32 -13.60
C LEU A 69 10.74 13.27 -14.78
N SER A 70 9.47 13.57 -14.57
CA SER A 70 8.47 13.62 -15.65
C SER A 70 8.65 14.83 -16.57
N GLU A 71 9.24 15.93 -16.10
CA GLU A 71 9.61 17.07 -16.95
C GLU A 71 10.85 16.76 -17.82
N THR A 72 11.71 15.87 -17.33
CA THR A 72 12.97 15.51 -18.01
C THR A 72 12.79 14.38 -19.02
N PHE A 73 11.92 13.40 -18.74
CA PHE A 73 11.72 12.21 -19.56
C PHE A 73 10.26 12.02 -19.94
N GLU A 74 9.99 11.99 -21.25
CA GLU A 74 8.67 11.66 -21.78
C GLU A 74 8.27 10.23 -21.37
N ASP A 75 7.02 10.05 -20.92
CA ASP A 75 6.46 8.77 -20.41
C ASP A 75 7.09 8.16 -19.14
N PHE A 76 7.94 8.88 -18.40
CA PHE A 76 8.52 8.39 -17.14
C PHE A 76 7.47 8.02 -16.08
N ALA A 77 6.37 8.77 -16.01
CA ALA A 77 5.31 8.51 -15.04
C ALA A 77 4.48 7.24 -15.31
N MET A 78 4.79 6.48 -16.37
CA MET A 78 4.00 5.32 -16.79
C MET A 78 4.75 3.98 -16.60
N ARG A 79 5.75 3.67 -17.43
CA ARG A 79 6.44 2.38 -17.37
C ARG A 79 7.51 2.31 -16.27
N PRO A 80 8.46 3.25 -16.16
CA PRO A 80 9.53 3.12 -15.17
C PRO A 80 9.02 3.38 -13.75
N LEU A 81 8.05 4.29 -13.57
CA LEU A 81 7.41 4.49 -12.26
C LEU A 81 6.63 3.26 -11.78
N MET A 82 6.01 2.50 -12.69
CA MET A 82 5.33 1.24 -12.35
C MET A 82 6.32 0.20 -11.84
N VAL A 83 7.44 0.01 -12.55
CA VAL A 83 8.48 -0.95 -12.15
C VAL A 83 9.08 -0.54 -10.81
N PHE A 84 9.44 0.73 -10.65
CA PHE A 84 9.97 1.26 -9.39
C PHE A 84 8.97 1.07 -8.24
N GLY A 85 7.68 1.37 -8.46
CA GLY A 85 6.63 1.16 -7.48
C GLY A 85 6.48 -0.31 -7.09
N SER A 86 6.57 -1.25 -8.04
CA SER A 86 6.51 -2.69 -7.74
C SER A 86 7.73 -3.20 -6.97
N VAL A 87 8.94 -2.72 -7.30
CA VAL A 87 10.16 -3.09 -6.58
C VAL A 87 10.10 -2.57 -5.15
N ALA A 88 9.70 -1.31 -4.96
CA ALA A 88 9.53 -0.72 -3.62
C ALA A 88 8.47 -1.47 -2.79
N GLN A 89 7.40 -1.99 -3.42
CA GLN A 89 6.42 -2.84 -2.73
C GLN A 89 7.03 -4.16 -2.27
N LEU A 90 7.85 -4.81 -3.11
CA LEU A 90 8.55 -6.05 -2.74
C LEU A 90 9.56 -5.82 -1.62
N ASP A 91 10.32 -4.73 -1.66
CA ASP A 91 11.27 -4.37 -0.60
C ASP A 91 10.55 -4.14 0.74
N THR A 92 9.39 -3.48 0.69
CA THR A 92 8.56 -3.25 1.88
C THR A 92 8.05 -4.58 2.46
N LEU A 93 7.66 -5.55 1.62
CA LEU A 93 7.27 -6.89 2.06
C LEU A 93 8.44 -7.68 2.66
N CYS A 94 9.63 -7.61 2.05
CA CYS A 94 10.83 -8.27 2.57
C CYS A 94 11.25 -7.71 3.93
N MET A 95 11.16 -6.38 4.11
CA MET A 95 11.41 -5.75 5.40
C MET A 95 10.35 -6.14 6.44
N ASP A 96 9.08 -6.23 6.05
CA ASP A 96 8.00 -6.70 6.93
C ASP A 96 8.28 -8.12 7.45
N ASP A 97 8.53 -9.08 6.56
CA ASP A 97 8.85 -10.47 6.93
C ASP A 97 10.11 -10.57 7.82
N SER A 98 11.01 -9.59 7.72
CA SER A 98 12.19 -9.49 8.58
C SER A 98 11.90 -8.83 9.94
N MET A 99 10.88 -7.95 10.03
CA MET A 99 10.55 -7.18 11.22
C MET A 99 9.44 -7.82 12.07
N ILE A 100 8.47 -8.51 11.47
CA ILE A 100 7.29 -9.04 12.15
C ILE A 100 7.41 -10.57 12.32
N PRO A 101 7.65 -11.10 13.54
CA PRO A 101 7.64 -12.53 13.79
C PRO A 101 6.23 -13.13 13.64
N SER A 102 6.17 -14.40 13.23
CA SER A 102 4.98 -15.12 12.69
C SER A 102 3.74 -15.21 13.58
N ASN A 103 3.81 -14.82 14.86
CA ASN A 103 2.79 -15.08 15.88
C ASN A 103 2.16 -13.80 16.50
N SER A 104 2.57 -12.59 16.10
CA SER A 104 2.10 -11.32 16.70
C SER A 104 0.61 -11.00 16.52
N SER A 105 -0.09 -11.72 15.63
CA SER A 105 -1.49 -11.47 15.29
C SER A 105 -2.50 -12.15 16.22
N ILE A 106 -2.09 -13.02 17.15
CA ILE A 106 -3.01 -13.86 17.94
C ILE A 106 -2.83 -13.69 19.46
N GLN A 107 -1.65 -13.30 19.93
CA GLN A 107 -1.37 -13.25 21.36
C GLN A 107 -0.32 -12.18 21.68
N PRO A 108 -0.50 -11.34 22.72
CA PRO A 108 0.58 -10.49 23.23
C PRO A 108 1.69 -11.43 23.72
N THR A 109 2.74 -11.55 22.92
CA THR A 109 3.77 -12.58 23.12
C THR A 109 5.09 -11.88 23.41
N ASP A 110 5.71 -12.25 24.52
CA ASP A 110 7.07 -11.86 24.98
C ASP A 110 8.20 -12.51 24.14
N GLU A 111 7.93 -12.94 22.91
CA GLU A 111 8.95 -13.57 22.08
C GLU A 111 9.80 -12.49 21.38
N PRO A 112 11.13 -12.52 21.55
CA PRO A 112 12.00 -11.56 20.89
C PRO A 112 11.89 -11.72 19.38
N SER A 113 11.59 -10.61 18.71
CA SER A 113 11.79 -10.43 17.27
C SER A 113 13.12 -11.03 16.84
N LEU A 114 13.11 -11.91 15.83
CA LEU A 114 14.20 -12.83 15.52
C LEU A 114 15.50 -12.16 15.03
N LEU A 115 15.57 -10.82 14.86
CA LEU A 115 16.85 -10.14 14.64
C LEU A 115 16.95 -8.67 15.12
N ILE A 116 15.86 -7.89 15.18
CA ILE A 116 15.92 -6.47 15.58
C ILE A 116 14.74 -6.14 16.50
N GLN A 117 15.04 -5.76 17.73
CA GLN A 117 14.07 -5.25 18.70
C GLN A 117 13.29 -4.09 18.04
N PRO A 118 11.93 -4.05 18.11
CA PRO A 118 11.13 -3.05 17.42
C PRO A 118 11.45 -1.65 17.99
N SER A 119 12.41 -0.98 17.37
CA SER A 119 12.74 0.41 17.61
C SER A 119 11.92 1.28 16.67
N ILE A 120 11.69 2.53 17.07
CA ILE A 120 10.88 3.48 16.28
C ILE A 120 11.52 3.75 14.91
N PHE A 121 12.85 3.71 14.81
CA PHE A 121 13.59 4.03 13.58
C PHE A 121 13.29 3.12 12.38
N PRO A 122 13.43 1.78 12.47
CA PRO A 122 13.11 0.90 11.35
C PRO A 122 11.61 0.92 11.02
N LEU A 123 10.73 1.14 12.00
CA LEU A 123 9.29 1.29 11.77
C LEU A 123 8.98 2.55 10.95
N LEU A 124 9.60 3.68 11.29
CA LEU A 124 9.49 4.92 10.51
C LEU A 124 10.06 4.75 9.10
N ALA A 125 11.20 4.06 8.96
CA ALA A 125 11.80 3.78 7.66
C ALA A 125 10.86 2.94 6.79
N LEU A 126 10.29 1.87 7.33
CA LEU A 126 9.31 1.03 6.66
C LEU A 126 8.07 1.83 6.24
N ALA A 127 7.53 2.66 7.14
CA ALA A 127 6.40 3.54 6.84
C ALA A 127 6.69 4.50 5.68
N SER A 128 7.91 5.05 5.64
CA SER A 128 8.34 5.95 4.57
C SER A 128 8.47 5.24 3.22
N LEU A 129 9.05 4.04 3.20
CA LEU A 129 9.17 3.19 1.99
C LEU A 129 7.80 2.78 1.47
N PHE A 130 6.89 2.40 2.36
CA PHE A 130 5.50 2.13 2.00
C PHE A 130 4.81 3.37 1.41
N GLY A 131 5.07 4.57 1.97
CA GLY A 131 4.60 5.84 1.43
C GLY A 131 5.11 6.13 0.01
N VAL A 132 6.38 5.83 -0.24
CA VAL A 132 6.99 5.91 -1.58
C VAL A 132 6.30 4.95 -2.56
N ALA A 133 6.16 3.69 -2.16
CA ALA A 133 5.57 2.64 -2.99
C ALA A 133 4.08 2.92 -3.33
N ASP A 134 3.30 3.35 -2.34
CA ASP A 134 1.88 3.66 -2.52
C ASP A 134 1.66 4.88 -3.43
N ALA A 135 2.40 5.97 -3.22
CA ALA A 135 2.27 7.16 -4.04
C ALA A 135 2.74 6.93 -5.50
N ALA A 136 3.79 6.12 -5.72
CA ALA A 136 4.22 5.72 -7.05
C ALA A 136 3.13 4.91 -7.80
N ASN A 137 2.50 3.94 -7.12
CA ASN A 137 1.43 3.13 -7.70
C ASN A 137 0.15 3.95 -7.97
N LYS A 138 -0.22 4.87 -7.06
CA LYS A 138 -1.37 5.77 -7.25
C LYS A 138 -1.16 6.69 -8.46
N THR A 139 0.06 7.21 -8.63
CA THR A 139 0.43 8.08 -9.76
C THR A 139 0.46 7.32 -11.08
N THR A 140 1.01 6.11 -11.08
CA THR A 140 0.98 5.24 -12.26
C THR A 140 -0.47 4.93 -12.67
N ARG A 141 -1.33 4.60 -11.69
CA ARG A 141 -2.75 4.33 -11.95
C ARG A 141 -3.48 5.52 -12.56
N THR A 142 -3.26 6.73 -12.03
CA THR A 142 -3.91 7.94 -12.57
C THR A 142 -3.47 8.18 -14.02
N MET A 143 -2.19 7.99 -14.32
CA MET A 143 -1.65 8.13 -15.68
C MET A 143 -2.17 7.07 -16.65
N ILE A 144 -2.27 5.81 -16.23
CA ILE A 144 -2.89 4.73 -17.02
C ILE A 144 -4.35 5.08 -17.33
N CYS A 145 -5.13 5.47 -16.32
CA CYS A 145 -6.53 5.86 -16.51
C CYS A 145 -6.69 7.08 -17.45
N ALA A 146 -5.77 8.05 -17.36
CA ALA A 146 -5.77 9.22 -18.23
C ALA A 146 -5.42 8.89 -19.68
N ARG A 147 -4.55 7.89 -19.92
CA ARG A 147 -4.16 7.44 -21.27
C ARG A 147 -5.15 6.44 -21.89
N LEU A 148 -5.91 5.70 -21.09
CA LEU A 148 -6.81 4.63 -21.56
C LEU A 148 -8.00 5.17 -22.38
N ILE A 149 -8.64 6.24 -21.90
CA ILE A 149 -9.75 6.93 -22.57
C ILE A 149 -9.59 8.44 -22.33
N PRO A 150 -8.86 9.16 -23.21
CA PRO A 150 -8.50 10.56 -22.98
C PRO A 150 -9.72 11.49 -22.88
N ASP A 151 -10.77 11.20 -23.65
CA ASP A 151 -12.00 12.01 -23.70
C ASP A 151 -12.85 11.90 -22.43
N LEU A 152 -12.68 10.83 -21.65
CA LEU A 152 -13.50 10.49 -20.48
C LEU A 152 -12.67 10.27 -19.21
N LYS A 153 -11.45 10.84 -19.14
CA LYS A 153 -10.48 10.67 -18.04
C LYS A 153 -11.07 10.78 -16.62
N HIS A 154 -11.97 11.73 -16.40
CA HIS A 154 -12.63 11.92 -15.09
C HIS A 154 -13.57 10.77 -14.75
N GLN A 155 -14.29 10.24 -15.74
CA GLN A 155 -15.23 9.13 -15.54
C GLN A 155 -14.47 7.79 -15.36
N VAL A 156 -13.38 7.59 -16.10
CA VAL A 156 -12.48 6.43 -15.92
C VAL A 156 -11.84 6.44 -14.54
N PHE A 157 -11.36 7.61 -14.08
CA PHE A 157 -10.81 7.74 -12.74
C PHE A 157 -11.85 7.44 -11.65
N GLY A 158 -13.09 7.91 -11.82
CA GLY A 158 -14.20 7.58 -10.94
C GLY A 158 -14.51 6.08 -10.90
N ALA A 159 -14.55 5.41 -12.05
CA ALA A 159 -14.75 3.96 -12.13
C ALA A 159 -13.63 3.19 -11.43
N ALA A 160 -12.36 3.57 -11.66
CA ALA A 160 -11.23 2.97 -10.97
C ALA A 160 -11.35 3.12 -9.44
N ARG A 161 -11.77 4.29 -8.96
CA ARG A 161 -11.99 4.52 -7.52
C ARG A 161 -13.12 3.67 -6.96
N PHE A 162 -14.21 3.51 -7.70
CA PHE A 162 -15.33 2.65 -7.30
C PHE A 162 -14.88 1.20 -7.06
N TYR A 163 -14.12 0.61 -8.00
CA TYR A 163 -13.56 -0.73 -7.83
C TYR A 163 -12.59 -0.83 -6.65
N THR A 164 -11.73 0.17 -6.45
CA THR A 164 -10.80 0.16 -5.31
C THR A 164 -11.53 0.23 -3.97
N SER A 165 -12.60 1.03 -3.86
CA SER A 165 -13.38 1.14 -2.62
C SER A 165 -14.15 -0.15 -2.33
N LEU A 166 -14.76 -0.78 -3.35
CA LEU A 166 -15.40 -2.08 -3.19
C LEU A 166 -14.39 -3.12 -2.68
N ALA A 167 -13.20 -3.18 -3.28
CA ALA A 167 -12.14 -4.07 -2.82
C ALA A 167 -11.78 -3.83 -1.35
N ALA A 168 -11.51 -2.58 -0.97
CA ALA A 168 -11.18 -2.23 0.40
C ALA A 168 -12.28 -2.64 1.38
N SER A 169 -13.56 -2.37 1.05
CA SER A 169 -14.70 -2.79 1.87
C SER A 169 -14.77 -4.31 2.02
N THR A 170 -14.60 -5.08 0.93
CA THR A 170 -14.61 -6.55 1.02
C THR A 170 -13.50 -7.09 1.92
N VAL A 171 -12.32 -6.46 1.90
CA VAL A 171 -11.19 -6.84 2.75
C VAL A 171 -11.50 -6.59 4.21
N PHE A 172 -12.12 -5.46 4.56
CA PHE A 172 -12.50 -5.18 5.95
C PHE A 172 -13.50 -6.18 6.50
N PHE A 173 -14.48 -6.58 5.68
CA PHE A 173 -15.42 -7.63 6.07
C PHE A 173 -14.72 -8.99 6.20
N ALA A 174 -13.86 -9.35 5.24
CA ALA A 174 -13.13 -10.62 5.26
C ALA A 174 -12.08 -10.71 6.38
N SER A 175 -11.39 -9.60 6.70
CA SER A 175 -10.35 -9.54 7.73
C SER A 175 -10.93 -9.66 9.14
N SER A 176 -12.17 -9.20 9.36
CA SER A 176 -12.88 -9.33 10.63
C SER A 176 -13.12 -10.79 11.05
N GLN A 177 -13.02 -11.75 10.12
CA GLN A 177 -13.46 -13.12 10.31
C GLN A 177 -12.33 -14.16 10.28
N HIS A 178 -11.21 -13.90 10.99
CA HIS A 178 -10.16 -14.89 11.31
C HIS A 178 -9.00 -15.03 10.28
N VAL A 179 -8.17 -14.01 10.08
CA VAL A 179 -6.95 -14.23 9.28
C VAL A 179 -5.66 -13.75 9.95
N ARG A 180 -4.72 -14.71 10.08
CA ARG A 180 -3.35 -14.55 10.55
C ARG A 180 -2.56 -13.73 9.50
N LEU A 181 -1.88 -12.65 9.91
CA LEU A 181 -1.11 -11.73 9.04
C LEU A 181 -0.27 -12.46 7.96
N ARG A 182 0.40 -13.55 8.35
CA ARG A 182 1.29 -14.36 7.52
C ARG A 182 0.61 -15.15 6.38
N ARG A 183 -0.70 -15.42 6.50
CA ARG A 183 -1.47 -16.11 5.46
C ARG A 183 -1.84 -15.16 4.31
N TRP A 184 -1.88 -13.86 4.59
CA TRP A 184 -2.13 -12.82 3.58
C TRP A 184 -0.87 -12.37 2.86
N THR A 185 0.27 -12.22 3.55
CA THR A 185 1.55 -11.91 2.88
C THR A 185 1.93 -13.01 1.88
N GLY A 186 1.75 -14.28 2.24
CA GLY A 186 1.94 -15.41 1.31
C GLY A 186 0.97 -15.43 0.12
N CYS A 187 -0.25 -14.88 0.26
CA CYS A 187 -1.24 -14.80 -0.82
C CYS A 187 -1.04 -13.57 -1.73
N LEU A 188 -0.21 -12.60 -1.31
CA LEU A 188 0.19 -11.45 -2.12
C LEU A 188 1.48 -11.72 -2.92
N ILE A 189 2.29 -12.67 -2.47
CA ILE A 189 3.56 -13.07 -3.10
C ILE A 189 3.37 -14.19 -4.15
N GLY A 190 2.32 -15.01 -4.02
CA GLY A 190 1.97 -16.10 -4.95
C GLY A 190 0.84 -15.74 -5.91
#